data_AF-A0A225W0T4-F1
#
_entry.id   AF-A0A225W0T4-F1
#
_cell.length_a   1.000
_cell.length_b   1.000
_cell.length_c   1.000
_cell.angle_alpha   90.00
_cell.angle_beta   90.00
_cell.angle_gamma   90.00
#
_symmetry.space_group_name_H-M   'P 1'
#
loop_
_entity.id
_entity.type
_entity.pdbx_description
1 polymer ?
#
loop_
_entity_poly.entity_id
_entity_poly.type
_entity_poly.pdbx_seq_one_letter_code
_entity_poly.pdbx_strand_id
1 'polypeptide(L)'
;MKKEYMLQLSNKLLIFIREKPEKVFNIRFGLGKAGDNIDEQRKIIQWFRYARDYRAKLGDDRLSEEKIYDILAKTSEAKRSILFQSLKDIPDVKDLATATQKYQIQLWVNQNREASWVAKTLEIALRKRVERDTKPMYSILEEFIKLKNTPTVS
;
A
#
# COMPACT_ATOMS: atom_id res chain seq x y z
N MET A 1 12.78 20.10 -11.64
CA MET A 1 11.67 21.05 -11.40
C MET A 1 10.49 20.91 -12.38
N LYS A 2 10.65 21.03 -13.72
CA LYS A 2 9.48 21.00 -14.64
C LYS A 2 8.61 19.73 -14.60
N LYS A 3 9.20 18.53 -14.52
CA LYS A 3 8.46 17.25 -14.58
C LYS A 3 7.55 17.00 -13.37
N GLU A 4 8.00 17.37 -12.17
CA GLU A 4 7.25 17.17 -10.93
C GLU A 4 6.06 18.14 -10.83
N TYR A 5 6.25 19.38 -11.26
CA TYR A 5 5.18 20.38 -11.37
C TYR A 5 4.07 19.94 -12.35
N MET A 6 4.44 19.44 -13.53
CA MET A 6 3.48 18.92 -14.52
C MET A 6 2.69 17.71 -13.98
N LEU A 7 3.33 16.89 -13.16
CA LEU A 7 2.69 15.72 -12.55
C LEU A 7 1.69 16.12 -11.45
N GLN A 8 2.03 17.11 -10.63
CA GLN A 8 1.10 17.68 -9.65
C GLN A 8 -0.11 18.34 -10.33
N LEU A 9 0.10 19.10 -11.42
CA LEU A 9 -0.98 19.65 -12.23
C LEU A 9 -1.87 18.55 -12.85
N SER A 10 -1.26 17.45 -13.30
CA SER A 10 -1.99 16.30 -13.81
C SER A 10 -2.90 15.67 -12.74
N ASN A 11 -2.42 15.50 -11.51
CA ASN A 11 -3.22 14.98 -10.41
C ASN A 11 -4.40 15.91 -10.07
N LYS A 12 -4.17 17.22 -10.00
CA LYS A 12 -5.23 18.21 -9.76
C LYS A 12 -6.32 18.14 -10.83
N LEU A 13 -5.94 18.02 -12.11
CA LEU A 13 -6.89 17.88 -13.21
C LEU A 13 -7.68 16.57 -13.13
N LEU A 14 -7.01 15.44 -12.87
CA LEU A 14 -7.66 14.13 -12.71
C LEU A 14 -8.67 14.12 -11.57
N ILE A 15 -8.38 14.79 -10.46
CA ILE A 15 -9.30 14.94 -9.32
C ILE A 15 -10.46 15.88 -9.68
N PHE A 16 -10.19 17.00 -10.36
CA PHE A 16 -11.22 17.95 -10.80
C PHE A 16 -12.27 17.27 -11.69
N ILE A 17 -11.84 16.45 -12.65
CA ILE A 17 -12.76 15.68 -13.51
C ILE A 17 -13.30 14.41 -12.84
N ARG A 18 -12.96 14.17 -11.56
CA ARG A 18 -13.36 13.00 -10.77
C ARG A 18 -13.04 11.67 -11.48
N GLU A 19 -11.88 11.60 -12.12
CA GLU A 19 -11.39 10.36 -12.72
C GLU A 19 -11.31 9.28 -11.62
N LYS A 20 -11.77 8.05 -11.91
CA LYS A 20 -11.81 7.00 -10.89
C LYS A 20 -10.40 6.53 -10.51
N PRO A 21 -10.07 6.30 -9.23
CA PRO A 21 -8.73 5.85 -8.80
C PRO A 21 -8.21 4.60 -9.51
N GLU A 22 -9.10 3.65 -9.81
CA GLU A 22 -8.83 2.43 -10.57
C GLU A 22 -8.38 2.74 -12.00
N LYS A 23 -9.01 3.73 -12.64
CA LYS A 23 -8.68 4.15 -14.00
C LYS A 23 -7.37 4.93 -14.02
N VAL A 24 -7.09 5.74 -13.00
CA VAL A 24 -5.79 6.39 -12.84
C VAL A 24 -4.69 5.34 -12.65
N PHE A 25 -4.91 4.34 -11.79
CA PHE A 25 -3.98 3.23 -11.57
C PHE A 25 -3.69 2.47 -12.88
N ASN A 26 -4.75 1.97 -13.52
CA ASN A 26 -4.64 1.05 -14.65
C ASN A 26 -4.20 1.74 -15.94
N ILE A 27 -4.81 2.89 -16.27
CA ILE A 27 -4.67 3.52 -17.59
C ILE A 27 -3.66 4.66 -17.55
N ARG A 28 -3.81 5.61 -16.61
CA ARG A 28 -2.95 6.80 -16.60
C ARG A 28 -1.51 6.47 -16.20
N PHE A 29 -1.35 5.60 -15.21
CA PHE A 29 -0.03 5.18 -14.76
C PHE A 29 0.42 3.85 -15.34
N GLY A 30 -0.49 3.04 -15.89
CA GLY A 30 -0.12 1.75 -16.50
C GLY A 30 0.25 0.68 -15.46
N LEU A 31 -0.16 0.86 -14.20
CA LEU A 31 0.22 -0.01 -13.08
C LEU A 31 -0.57 -1.33 -13.08
N GLY A 32 -1.69 -1.39 -13.80
CA GLY A 32 -2.61 -2.53 -13.83
C GLY A 32 -2.04 -3.84 -14.40
N LYS A 33 -0.85 -3.79 -15.01
CA LYS A 33 -0.13 -4.95 -15.56
C LYS A 33 1.22 -5.18 -14.86
N ALA A 34 1.56 -4.38 -13.85
CA ALA A 34 2.86 -4.43 -13.20
C ALA A 34 3.04 -5.71 -12.37
N GLY A 35 1.96 -6.23 -11.78
CA GLY A 35 2.05 -7.36 -10.85
C GLY A 35 3.11 -7.09 -9.77
N ASP A 36 4.02 -8.05 -9.58
CA ASP A 36 5.07 -7.93 -8.56
C ASP A 36 6.22 -6.97 -8.92
N ASN A 37 6.19 -6.39 -10.12
CA ASN A 37 7.14 -5.35 -10.57
C ASN A 37 6.59 -3.93 -10.33
N ILE A 38 5.65 -3.77 -9.38
CA ILE A 38 4.96 -2.51 -9.08
C ILE A 38 5.87 -1.43 -8.49
N ASP A 39 6.89 -1.85 -7.73
CA ASP A 39 7.82 -1.01 -6.98
C ASP A 39 8.97 -0.46 -7.84
N GLU A 40 9.29 -1.13 -8.95
CA GLU A 40 10.19 -0.59 -9.99
C GLU A 40 9.62 0.68 -10.64
N GLN A 41 8.32 0.93 -10.45
CA GLN A 41 7.63 2.05 -11.05
C GLN A 41 7.48 3.18 -10.04
N ARG A 42 8.32 4.22 -10.15
CA ARG A 42 8.13 5.51 -9.44
C ARG A 42 6.69 6.06 -9.51
N LYS A 43 5.92 5.61 -10.49
CA LYS A 43 4.50 5.91 -10.69
C LYS A 43 3.59 5.40 -9.56
N ILE A 44 3.96 4.35 -8.81
CA ILE A 44 3.14 3.89 -7.67
C ILE A 44 3.07 4.95 -6.56
N ILE A 45 4.20 5.59 -6.27
CA ILE A 45 4.27 6.71 -5.30
C ILE A 45 3.34 7.85 -5.77
N GLN A 46 3.31 8.11 -7.08
CA GLN A 46 2.49 9.16 -7.67
C GLN A 46 1.01 8.83 -7.65
N TRP A 47 0.66 7.54 -7.78
CA TRP A 47 -0.68 7.07 -7.56
C TRP A 47 -1.12 7.21 -6.10
N PHE A 48 -0.25 6.92 -5.13
CA PHE A 48 -0.54 7.16 -3.71
C PHE A 48 -0.73 8.64 -3.38
N ARG A 49 0.06 9.54 -3.99
CA ARG A 49 -0.15 11.00 -3.89
C ARG A 49 -1.50 11.41 -4.46
N TYR A 50 -1.84 10.88 -5.63
CA TYR A 50 -3.16 11.09 -6.22
C TYR A 50 -4.28 10.58 -5.31
N ALA A 51 -4.15 9.37 -4.74
CA ALA A 51 -5.14 8.78 -3.85
C ALA A 51 -5.35 9.62 -2.58
N ARG A 52 -4.26 10.10 -1.97
CA ARG A 52 -4.29 11.04 -0.83
C ARG A 52 -5.05 12.31 -1.20
N ASP A 53 -4.69 12.96 -2.32
CA ASP A 53 -5.30 14.22 -2.74
C ASP A 53 -6.78 14.03 -3.14
N TYR A 54 -7.11 12.88 -3.74
CA TYR A 54 -8.47 12.47 -4.09
C TYR A 54 -9.34 12.35 -2.84
N ARG A 55 -8.85 11.64 -1.81
CA ARG A 55 -9.50 11.50 -0.50
C ARG A 55 -9.69 12.84 0.19
N ALA A 56 -8.63 13.66 0.24
CA ALA A 56 -8.69 14.99 0.84
C ALA A 56 -9.73 15.91 0.17
N LYS A 57 -10.00 15.72 -1.12
CA LYS A 57 -10.95 16.56 -1.87
C LYS A 57 -12.38 16.01 -1.92
N LEU A 58 -12.54 14.70 -1.94
CA LEU A 58 -13.83 14.04 -2.24
C LEU A 58 -14.37 13.17 -1.11
N GLY A 59 -13.59 12.96 -0.05
CA GLY A 59 -13.93 12.13 1.10
C GLY A 59 -13.27 10.76 1.07
N ASP A 60 -12.98 10.24 2.26
CA ASP A 60 -12.36 8.93 2.47
C ASP A 60 -13.30 7.78 2.07
N ASP A 61 -14.61 7.99 2.19
CA ASP A 61 -15.66 7.06 1.74
C ASP A 61 -15.58 6.75 0.24
N ARG A 62 -14.99 7.65 -0.55
CA ARG A 62 -14.81 7.47 -2.01
C ARG A 62 -13.62 6.59 -2.38
N LEU A 63 -12.67 6.42 -1.47
CA LEU A 63 -11.47 5.61 -1.65
C LEU A 63 -10.97 5.09 -0.29
N SER A 64 -11.68 4.11 0.26
CA SER A 64 -11.32 3.43 1.50
C SER A 64 -10.01 2.65 1.38
N GLU A 65 -9.44 2.27 2.52
CA GLU A 65 -8.28 1.39 2.61
C GLU A 65 -8.54 0.04 1.94
N GLU A 66 -9.73 -0.54 2.13
CA GLU A 66 -10.19 -1.76 1.44
C GLU A 66 -10.12 -1.58 -0.07
N LYS A 67 -10.66 -0.47 -0.58
CA LYS A 67 -10.67 -0.20 -2.02
C LYS A 67 -9.26 -0.01 -2.58
N ILE A 68 -8.37 0.65 -1.84
CA ILE A 68 -6.95 0.76 -2.22
C ILE A 68 -6.33 -0.62 -2.26
N TYR A 69 -6.55 -1.43 -1.22
CA TYR A 69 -6.05 -2.79 -1.14
C TYR A 69 -6.48 -3.65 -2.35
N ASP A 70 -7.75 -3.56 -2.73
CA ASP A 70 -8.33 -4.27 -3.88
C ASP A 70 -7.77 -3.79 -5.23
N ILE A 71 -7.50 -2.49 -5.39
CA ILE A 71 -6.86 -1.96 -6.61
C ILE A 71 -5.49 -2.61 -6.85
N LEU A 72 -4.79 -2.93 -5.76
CA LEU A 72 -3.50 -3.61 -5.81
C LEU A 72 -3.63 -5.14 -5.83
N ALA A 73 -4.82 -5.74 -5.94
CA ALA A 73 -5.03 -7.19 -5.84
C ALA A 73 -4.23 -8.05 -6.84
N LYS A 74 -3.77 -7.46 -7.96
CA LYS A 74 -2.92 -8.15 -8.95
C LYS A 74 -1.47 -8.36 -8.52
N THR A 75 -1.03 -7.69 -7.45
CA THR A 75 0.25 -7.99 -6.82
C THR A 75 0.07 -9.14 -5.84
N SER A 76 1.12 -9.92 -5.58
CA SER A 76 1.12 -10.89 -4.50
C SER A 76 0.92 -10.22 -3.15
N GLU A 77 0.41 -10.98 -2.18
CA GLU A 77 0.19 -10.51 -0.81
C GLU A 77 1.48 -9.98 -0.19
N ALA A 78 2.59 -10.71 -0.39
CA ALA A 78 3.91 -10.34 0.06
C ALA A 78 4.33 -8.99 -0.52
N LYS A 79 4.21 -8.84 -1.84
CA LYS A 79 4.63 -7.62 -2.53
C LYS A 79 3.81 -6.42 -2.09
N ARG A 80 2.49 -6.57 -1.96
CA ARG A 80 1.59 -5.51 -1.49
C ARG A 80 1.96 -5.03 -0.09
N SER A 81 2.24 -5.98 0.81
CA SER A 81 2.63 -5.69 2.20
C SER A 81 3.94 -4.92 2.27
N ILE A 82 4.96 -5.38 1.53
CA ILE A 82 6.27 -4.74 1.47
C ILE A 82 6.17 -3.35 0.84
N LEU A 83 5.36 -3.19 -0.22
CA LEU A 83 5.11 -1.90 -0.84
C LEU A 83 4.54 -0.90 0.17
N PHE A 84 3.50 -1.26 0.92
CA PHE A 84 2.95 -0.36 1.93
C PHE A 84 3.97 -0.01 3.00
N GLN A 85 4.76 -0.99 3.47
CA GLN A 85 5.82 -0.74 4.43
C GLN A 85 6.84 0.28 3.90
N SER A 86 7.30 0.12 2.65
CA SER A 86 8.27 1.03 2.03
C SER A 86 7.69 2.43 1.81
N LEU A 87 6.40 2.55 1.50
CA LEU A 87 5.75 3.86 1.32
C LEU A 87 5.65 4.67 2.63
N LYS A 88 5.76 4.03 3.81
CA LYS A 88 5.79 4.72 5.11
C LYS A 88 7.04 5.59 5.29
N ASP A 89 8.10 5.33 4.53
CA ASP A 89 9.33 6.13 4.54
C ASP A 89 9.22 7.42 3.70
N ILE A 90 8.13 7.59 2.95
CA ILE A 90 7.88 8.77 2.12
C ILE A 90 6.91 9.70 2.87
N PRO A 91 7.38 10.85 3.40
CA PRO A 91 6.59 11.66 4.33
C PRO A 91 5.20 12.04 3.84
N ASP A 92 5.05 12.34 2.56
CA ASP A 92 3.82 12.87 2.02
C ASP A 92 2.75 11.80 1.72
N VAL A 93 3.11 10.51 1.70
CA VAL A 93 2.15 9.40 1.52
C VAL A 93 2.10 8.45 2.72
N LYS A 94 2.92 8.71 3.73
CA LYS A 94 3.10 7.87 4.92
C LYS A 94 1.79 7.52 5.62
N ASP A 95 0.91 8.49 5.82
CA ASP A 95 -0.32 8.28 6.60
C ASP A 95 -1.28 7.33 5.86
N LEU A 96 -1.43 7.52 4.54
CA LEU A 96 -2.26 6.65 3.70
C LEU A 96 -1.69 5.23 3.62
N ALA A 97 -0.38 5.10 3.47
CA ALA A 97 0.31 3.82 3.46
C ALA A 97 0.15 3.09 4.81
N THR A 98 0.28 3.82 5.92
CA THR A 98 0.10 3.30 7.28
C THR A 98 -1.33 2.82 7.51
N ALA A 99 -2.34 3.62 7.14
CA ALA A 99 -3.74 3.25 7.27
C ALA A 99 -4.08 2.00 6.45
N THR A 100 -3.60 1.92 5.22
CA THR A 100 -3.86 0.79 4.32
C THR A 100 -3.15 -0.49 4.80
N GLN A 101 -1.92 -0.38 5.32
CA GLN A 101 -1.22 -1.52 5.92
C GLN A 101 -1.92 -2.00 7.20
N LYS A 102 -2.41 -1.08 8.03
CA LYS A 102 -3.18 -1.43 9.22
C LYS A 102 -4.45 -2.19 8.85
N TYR A 103 -5.17 -1.75 7.82
CA TYR A 103 -6.32 -2.48 7.28
C TYR A 103 -5.93 -3.91 6.85
N GLN A 104 -4.85 -4.06 6.08
CA GLN A 104 -4.36 -5.37 5.65
C GLN A 104 -4.04 -6.30 6.84
N ILE A 105 -3.34 -5.78 7.85
CA ILE A 105 -2.98 -6.55 9.04
C ILE A 105 -4.25 -6.93 9.84
N GLN A 106 -5.20 -6.02 9.99
CA GLN A 106 -6.50 -6.29 10.61
C GLN A 106 -7.27 -7.37 9.84
N LEU A 107 -7.26 -7.33 8.51
CA LEU A 107 -7.86 -8.37 7.68
C LEU A 107 -7.25 -9.75 7.98
N TRP A 108 -5.92 -9.84 8.09
CA TRP A 108 -5.26 -11.11 8.46
C TRP A 108 -5.61 -11.56 9.89
N VAL A 109 -5.71 -10.64 10.85
CA VAL A 109 -6.13 -10.95 12.23
C VAL A 109 -7.57 -11.47 12.24
N ASN A 110 -8.49 -10.81 11.55
CA ASN A 110 -9.90 -11.20 11.46
C ASN A 110 -10.10 -12.55 10.74
N GLN A 111 -9.21 -12.89 9.81
CA GLN A 111 -9.15 -14.21 9.18
C GLN A 111 -8.51 -15.27 10.09
N ASN A 112 -8.17 -14.94 11.33
CA ASN A 112 -7.44 -15.77 12.27
C ASN A 112 -6.17 -16.39 11.66
N ARG A 113 -5.42 -15.61 10.84
CA ARG A 113 -4.14 -16.07 10.30
C ARG A 113 -3.16 -16.34 11.44
N GLU A 114 -2.24 -17.28 11.23
CA GLU A 114 -1.16 -17.55 12.17
C GLU A 114 0.09 -16.74 11.83
N ALA A 115 0.91 -16.43 12.85
CA ALA A 115 2.18 -15.75 12.65
C ALA A 115 3.10 -16.53 11.68
N SER A 116 3.03 -17.87 11.69
CA SER A 116 3.75 -18.74 10.76
C SER A 116 3.26 -18.58 9.31
N TRP A 117 1.97 -18.36 9.10
CA TRP A 117 1.42 -18.06 7.77
C TRP A 117 1.93 -16.71 7.28
N VAL A 118 1.90 -15.68 8.13
CA VAL A 118 2.42 -14.34 7.77
C VAL A 118 3.91 -14.40 7.45
N ALA A 119 4.70 -15.08 8.29
CA ALA A 119 6.14 -15.26 8.06
C ALA A 119 6.46 -16.02 6.76
N LYS A 120 5.64 -17.03 6.42
CA LYS A 120 5.76 -17.77 5.16
C LYS A 120 5.37 -16.90 3.96
N THR A 121 4.26 -16.16 4.04
CA THR A 121 3.81 -15.22 3.02
C THR A 121 4.87 -14.17 2.74
N LEU A 122 5.52 -13.64 3.77
CA LEU A 122 6.61 -12.67 3.66
C LEU A 122 7.98 -13.31 3.37
N GLU A 123 8.06 -14.63 3.13
CA GLU A 123 9.31 -15.34 2.80
C GLU A 123 10.46 -15.14 3.81
N ILE A 124 10.16 -14.84 5.08
CA ILE A 124 11.15 -14.48 6.10
C ILE A 124 12.19 -15.61 6.29
N ALA A 125 11.74 -16.86 6.29
CA ALA A 125 12.60 -18.03 6.49
C ALA A 125 13.45 -18.41 5.26
N LEU A 126 13.10 -17.93 4.06
CA LEU A 126 13.80 -18.27 2.81
C LEU A 126 15.04 -17.37 2.57
N ARG A 127 15.13 -16.23 3.24
CA ARG A 127 16.24 -15.27 3.08
C ARG A 127 17.33 -15.46 4.13
N LYS A 128 18.07 -16.57 4.05
CA LYS A 128 19.34 -16.76 4.82
C LYS A 128 20.49 -15.85 4.34
N ARG A 129 20.27 -14.96 3.37
CA ARG A 129 21.25 -13.98 2.90
C ARG A 129 20.59 -12.60 2.80
N VAL A 130 21.28 -11.60 3.33
CA VAL A 130 20.98 -10.15 3.33
C VAL A 130 20.09 -9.68 4.49
N GLU A 131 20.72 -9.48 5.65
CA GLU A 131 20.14 -8.84 6.85
C GLU A 131 19.66 -7.39 6.62
N ARG A 132 19.99 -6.76 5.47
CA ARG A 132 19.58 -5.37 5.18
C ARG A 132 18.21 -5.24 4.50
N ASP A 133 17.74 -6.26 3.78
CA ASP A 133 16.49 -6.18 2.99
C ASP A 133 15.29 -6.86 3.69
N THR A 134 15.51 -7.47 4.86
CA THR A 134 14.47 -8.19 5.60
C THR A 134 13.72 -7.33 6.63
N LYS A 135 14.26 -6.17 6.98
CA LYS A 135 13.68 -5.25 7.98
C LYS A 135 12.20 -4.89 7.72
N PRO A 136 11.75 -4.61 6.48
CA PRO A 136 10.34 -4.34 6.23
C PRO A 136 9.43 -5.51 6.61
N MET A 137 9.86 -6.76 6.33
CA MET A 137 9.05 -7.96 6.56
C MET A 137 8.95 -8.30 8.05
N TYR A 138 10.04 -8.15 8.80
CA TYR A 138 10.00 -8.29 10.26
C TYR A 138 9.10 -7.24 10.90
N SER A 139 9.17 -5.97 10.46
CA SER A 139 8.29 -4.91 10.97
C SER A 139 6.80 -5.24 10.74
N ILE A 140 6.45 -5.80 9.59
CA ILE A 140 5.07 -6.22 9.29
C ILE A 140 4.65 -7.37 10.22
N LEU A 141 5.51 -8.37 10.40
CA LEU A 141 5.24 -9.52 11.27
C LEU A 141 5.07 -9.10 12.74
N GLU A 142 5.92 -8.20 13.23
CA GLU A 142 5.85 -7.66 14.59
C GLU A 142 4.53 -6.89 14.82
N GLU A 143 4.14 -6.05 13.85
CA GLU A 143 2.89 -5.30 13.92
C GLU A 143 1.67 -6.24 13.92
N PHE A 144 1.71 -7.30 13.11
CA PHE A 144 0.69 -8.35 13.12
C PHE A 144 0.58 -9.08 14.47
N ILE A 145 1.70 -9.54 15.03
CA ILE A 145 1.74 -10.24 16.33
C ILE A 145 1.20 -9.31 17.43
N LYS A 146 1.64 -8.05 17.44
CA LYS A 146 1.17 -7.05 18.40
C LYS A 146 -0.34 -6.87 18.31
N LEU A 147 -0.89 -6.73 17.10
CA LEU A 147 -2.32 -6.53 16.91
C LEU A 147 -3.13 -7.77 17.30
N LYS A 148 -2.69 -8.98 16.93
CA LYS A 148 -3.35 -10.24 17.29
C LYS A 148 -3.41 -10.45 18.82
N ASN A 149 -2.39 -9.98 19.54
CA ASN A 149 -2.29 -10.13 20.99
C ASN A 149 -2.90 -8.97 21.78
N THR A 150 -3.44 -7.93 21.11
CA THR A 150 -4.11 -6.82 21.80
C THR A 150 -5.53 -7.27 22.15
N PRO A 151 -5.94 -7.26 23.44
CA PRO A 151 -7.31 -7.59 23.80
C PRO A 151 -8.25 -6.61 23.10
N THR A 152 -9.22 -7.12 22.33
CA THR A 152 -10.34 -6.31 21.88
C THR A 152 -11.09 -5.85 23.12
N VAL A 153 -10.93 -4.57 23.48
CA VAL A 153 -11.77 -3.93 24.49
C VAL A 153 -13.19 -3.90 23.91
N SER A 154 -14.00 -4.82 24.40
CA SER A 154 -15.44 -4.91 24.16
C SER A 154 -16.17 -3.79 24.88
#